data_AF-A0AB34ICM8-F1
#
_entry.id   AF-A0AB34ICM8-F1
#
_cell.length_a   1.000
_cell.length_b   1.000
_cell.length_c   1.000
_cell.angle_alpha   90.00
_cell.angle_beta   90.00
_cell.angle_gamma   90.00
#
_symmetry.space_group_name_H-M   'P 1'
#
loop_
_entity.id
_entity.type
_entity.pdbx_description
1 polymer ?
#
loop_
_entity_poly.entity_id
_entity_poly.type
_entity_poly.pdbx_seq_one_letter_code
_entity_poly.pdbx_strand_id
1 'polypeptide(L)'
;MAARLALLLALPLAAARARRPSRGVLATCRAQSGVGLTSAVLPPSPSGVGSLYDLSAASLDGKESIPLSRYRGQLQPLYERLAPQGFVVLAFPCNQFGGQEPGSPAEIRAFLDARGVTFPVFEKIQVNGPDTHPVYQFLKGYNDGMLNAIKWNFAKFLVGRDGRVVSRYLPTTSPSAIEMDILAALAEGSEEKGEL
;
A
#
# COMPACT_ATOMS: atom_id res chain seq x y z
N MET A 1 -9.30 26.00 -9.10
CA MET A 1 -9.44 24.73 -8.35
C MET A 1 -8.20 23.89 -8.64
N ALA A 2 -7.40 23.52 -7.64
CA ALA A 2 -6.23 22.67 -7.87
C ALA A 2 -6.69 21.22 -8.10
N ALA A 3 -6.49 20.71 -9.32
CA ALA A 3 -6.77 19.32 -9.68
C ALA A 3 -5.85 18.38 -8.90
N ARG A 4 -6.43 17.33 -8.31
CA ARG A 4 -5.76 16.36 -7.43
C ARG A 4 -5.40 15.10 -8.25
N LEU A 5 -4.13 14.73 -8.30
CA LEU A 5 -3.61 13.50 -8.93
C LEU A 5 -4.05 12.28 -8.10
N ALA A 6 -4.76 11.31 -8.68
CA ALA A 6 -5.34 10.20 -7.92
C ALA A 6 -4.58 8.87 -8.14
N LEU A 7 -4.14 8.22 -7.05
CA LEU A 7 -3.78 6.80 -7.07
C LEU A 7 -4.95 5.98 -6.53
N LEU A 8 -5.58 5.20 -7.41
CA LEU A 8 -6.73 4.39 -7.06
C LEU A 8 -6.29 3.02 -6.55
N LEU A 9 -6.74 2.64 -5.36
CA LEU A 9 -6.33 1.39 -4.70
C LEU A 9 -7.54 0.57 -4.24
N ALA A 10 -7.55 -0.72 -4.56
CA ALA A 10 -8.38 -1.70 -3.87
C ALA A 10 -7.60 -2.25 -2.66
N LEU A 11 -7.97 -1.90 -1.44
CA LEU A 11 -7.36 -2.43 -0.22
C LEU A 11 -8.18 -3.61 0.33
N PRO A 12 -7.55 -4.67 0.87
CA PRO A 12 -8.12 -5.56 1.86
C PRO A 12 -7.71 -5.12 3.28
N LEU A 13 -8.68 -5.08 4.20
CA LEU A 13 -8.52 -4.64 5.58
C LEU A 13 -8.98 -5.68 6.60
N ALA A 14 -9.32 -6.92 6.22
CA ALA A 14 -9.57 -7.95 7.22
C ALA A 14 -8.33 -8.82 7.48
N ALA A 15 -7.93 -8.87 8.76
CA ALA A 15 -6.94 -9.80 9.27
C ALA A 15 -7.41 -11.25 9.04
N ALA A 16 -6.92 -11.90 7.99
CA ALA A 16 -6.98 -13.34 7.89
C ALA A 16 -6.13 -13.95 9.01
N ARG A 17 -6.78 -14.61 9.97
CA ARG A 17 -6.14 -15.45 10.99
C ARG A 17 -5.44 -16.60 10.26
N ALA A 18 -4.15 -16.45 9.97
CA ALA A 18 -3.36 -17.53 9.38
C ALA A 18 -3.27 -18.69 10.38
N ARG A 19 -3.92 -19.82 10.07
CA ARG A 19 -3.67 -21.10 10.73
C ARG A 19 -2.22 -21.50 10.42
N ARG A 20 -1.44 -21.82 11.47
CA ARG A 20 -0.10 -22.42 11.33
C ARG A 20 -0.20 -23.74 10.56
N PRO A 21 0.60 -23.97 9.51
CA PRO A 21 0.88 -25.31 9.06
C PRO A 21 1.93 -25.96 9.98
N SER A 22 1.65 -27.22 10.31
CA SER A 22 2.45 -28.13 11.10
C SER A 22 3.75 -28.55 10.41
N ARG A 23 4.79 -28.71 11.24
CA ARG A 23 6.08 -29.41 11.10
C ARG A 23 6.38 -30.23 9.83
N GLY A 24 7.64 -30.08 9.38
CA GLY A 24 8.41 -30.98 8.49
C GLY A 24 9.02 -30.16 7.35
N VAL A 25 10.33 -29.99 7.20
CA VAL A 25 11.37 -31.01 6.92
C VAL A 25 12.75 -30.47 7.33
N LEU A 26 13.61 -31.32 7.90
CA LEU A 26 15.01 -31.00 8.18
C LEU A 26 15.81 -30.90 6.87
N ALA A 27 16.51 -29.80 6.65
CA ALA A 27 17.64 -29.70 5.74
C ALA A 27 18.92 -29.56 6.58
N THR A 28 19.78 -30.58 6.56
CA THR A 28 21.08 -30.54 7.24
C THR A 28 22.11 -29.84 6.35
N CYS A 29 22.45 -28.60 6.68
CA CYS A 29 23.62 -27.91 6.13
C CYS A 29 24.83 -28.27 7.00
N ARG A 30 25.87 -28.84 6.38
CA ARG A 30 27.11 -29.26 7.04
C ARG A 30 28.04 -28.05 7.11
N ALA A 31 28.08 -27.37 8.26
CA ALA A 31 29.03 -26.30 8.55
C ALA A 31 30.21 -26.84 9.36
N GLN A 32 31.39 -26.37 8.99
CA GLN A 32 32.69 -26.86 9.45
C GLN A 32 32.95 -26.52 10.93
N SER A 33 33.81 -27.36 11.50
CA SER A 33 34.18 -27.44 12.91
C SER A 33 34.77 -26.15 13.48
N GLY A 34 34.33 -25.78 14.68
CA GLY A 34 35.18 -25.12 15.66
C GLY A 34 34.84 -23.68 16.03
N VAL A 35 33.72 -23.44 16.73
CA VAL A 35 33.62 -22.54 17.90
C VAL A 35 32.42 -23.06 18.73
N GLY A 36 32.56 -23.15 20.05
CA GLY A 36 31.51 -23.66 20.94
C GLY A 36 30.19 -22.91 20.76
N LEU A 37 29.12 -23.66 20.51
CA LEU A 37 27.75 -23.15 20.51
C LEU A 37 27.33 -22.82 21.94
N THR A 38 27.62 -21.60 22.41
CA THR A 38 26.80 -21.03 23.47
C THR A 38 25.43 -20.76 22.85
N SER A 39 24.38 -21.32 23.45
CA SER A 39 23.01 -20.96 23.10
C SER A 39 22.87 -19.45 23.27
N ALA A 40 22.84 -18.71 22.16
CA ALA A 40 22.64 -17.28 22.20
C ALA A 40 21.23 -17.03 22.75
N VAL A 41 21.16 -16.69 24.03
CA VAL A 41 19.93 -16.19 24.66
C VAL A 41 19.59 -14.91 23.94
N LEU A 42 18.55 -14.95 23.09
CA LEU A 42 17.99 -13.76 22.48
C LEU A 42 17.61 -12.80 23.61
N PRO A 43 18.03 -11.53 23.55
CA PRO A 43 17.63 -10.56 24.56
C PRO A 43 16.10 -10.49 24.62
N PRO A 44 15.53 -10.29 25.81
CA PRO A 44 14.09 -10.14 25.94
C PRO A 44 13.62 -9.00 25.04
N SER A 45 12.52 -9.23 24.31
CA SER A 45 11.88 -8.18 23.54
C SER A 45 11.55 -7.00 24.47
N PRO A 46 11.77 -5.74 24.04
CA PRO A 46 11.54 -4.58 24.90
C PRO A 46 10.10 -4.56 25.40
N SER A 47 9.94 -4.59 26.72
CA SER A 47 8.64 -4.55 27.39
C SER A 47 7.89 -3.26 27.03
N GLY A 48 6.63 -3.37 26.58
CA GLY A 48 5.78 -2.22 26.25
C GLY A 48 5.80 -1.79 24.78
N VAL A 49 6.56 -2.46 23.92
CA VAL A 49 6.57 -2.21 22.47
C VAL A 49 5.58 -3.16 21.80
N GLY A 50 4.43 -2.63 21.35
CA GLY A 50 3.40 -3.41 20.67
C GLY A 50 3.77 -3.75 19.22
N SER A 51 4.65 -2.96 18.61
CA SER A 51 5.05 -3.08 17.21
C SER A 51 6.44 -2.50 16.96
N LEU A 52 7.19 -3.08 16.02
CA LEU A 52 8.47 -2.54 15.52
C LEU A 52 8.36 -1.07 15.11
N TYR A 53 7.21 -0.68 14.60
CA TYR A 53 6.93 0.67 14.11
C TYR A 53 6.67 1.69 15.23
N ASP A 54 6.58 1.26 16.48
CA ASP A 54 6.53 2.14 17.65
C ASP A 54 7.95 2.58 18.06
N LEU A 55 8.98 2.06 17.39
CA LEU A 55 10.39 2.36 17.63
C LEU A 55 10.91 3.41 16.65
N SER A 56 12.03 4.04 17.04
CA SER A 56 12.83 4.92 16.18
C SER A 56 14.29 4.49 16.22
N ALA A 57 15.04 4.77 15.16
CA ALA A 57 16.48 4.48 15.08
C ALA A 57 17.24 5.73 14.63
N ALA A 58 18.45 5.94 15.16
CA ALA A 58 19.29 7.06 14.75
C ALA A 58 19.75 6.89 13.28
N SER A 59 19.81 8.01 12.55
CA SER A 59 20.52 8.15 11.29
C SER A 59 22.00 7.75 11.42
N LEU A 60 22.63 7.36 10.30
CA LEU A 60 24.05 6.99 10.26
C LEU A 60 24.96 8.11 10.81
N ASP A 61 24.59 9.36 10.59
CA ASP A 61 25.32 10.53 11.09
C ASP A 61 24.91 10.96 12.51
N GLY A 62 23.98 10.22 13.12
CA GLY A 62 23.46 10.46 14.47
C GLY A 62 22.63 11.73 14.63
N LYS A 63 22.33 12.47 13.55
CA LYS A 63 21.68 13.79 13.62
C LYS A 63 20.17 13.72 13.71
N GLU A 64 19.57 12.61 13.29
CA GLU A 64 18.12 12.44 13.25
C GLU A 64 17.72 11.12 13.91
N SER A 65 16.68 11.16 14.73
CA SER A 65 15.95 9.97 15.16
C SER A 65 14.86 9.67 14.13
N ILE A 66 15.03 8.60 13.37
CA ILE A 66 14.14 8.21 12.28
C ILE A 66 13.07 7.26 12.86
N PRO A 67 11.80 7.68 12.94
CA PRO A 67 10.73 6.79 13.40
C PRO A 67 10.53 5.65 12.39
N LEU A 68 10.57 4.41 12.87
CA LEU A 68 10.42 3.23 12.01
C LEU A 68 9.00 3.12 11.45
N SER A 69 8.02 3.82 12.04
CA SER A 69 6.68 4.02 11.47
C SER A 69 6.70 4.55 10.05
N ARG A 70 7.76 5.26 9.62
CA ARG A 70 7.98 5.66 8.22
C ARG A 70 8.00 4.49 7.24
N TYR A 71 8.33 3.29 7.72
CA TYR A 71 8.34 2.04 6.96
C TYR A 71 7.08 1.19 7.19
N ARG A 72 6.14 1.68 8.01
CA ARG A 72 4.82 1.07 8.23
C ARG A 72 3.91 1.42 7.06
N GLY A 73 3.57 0.43 6.23
CA GLY A 73 2.63 0.58 5.12
C GLY A 73 3.02 1.72 4.17
N GLN A 74 3.82 1.42 3.14
CA GLN A 74 4.49 2.42 2.28
C GLN A 74 3.58 3.46 1.62
N LEU A 75 2.26 3.24 1.61
CA LEU A 75 1.30 4.14 0.99
C LEU A 75 0.95 5.37 1.83
N GLN A 76 0.75 5.23 3.14
CA GLN A 76 0.34 6.35 3.99
C GLN A 76 1.46 7.41 4.09
N PRO A 77 2.73 7.05 4.34
CA PRO A 77 3.85 8.00 4.29
C PRO A 77 4.06 8.63 2.89
N LEU A 78 3.83 7.86 1.81
CA LEU A 78 3.88 8.39 0.43
C LEU A 78 2.80 9.45 0.22
N TYR A 79 1.58 9.18 0.66
CA TYR A 79 0.47 10.13 0.60
C TYR A 79 0.77 11.40 1.40
N GLU A 80 1.19 11.30 2.65
CA GLU A 80 1.50 12.46 3.50
C GLU A 80 2.54 13.40 2.87
N ARG A 81 3.58 12.84 2.25
CA ARG A 81 4.65 13.62 1.61
C ARG A 81 4.21 14.29 0.31
N LEU A 82 3.39 13.63 -0.49
CA LEU A 82 3.01 14.11 -1.82
C LEU A 82 1.66 14.85 -1.84
N ALA A 83 0.84 14.70 -0.80
CA ALA A 83 -0.47 15.36 -0.71
C ALA A 83 -0.41 16.88 -0.82
N PRO A 84 0.56 17.58 -0.18
CA PRO A 84 0.73 19.03 -0.36
C PRO A 84 1.00 19.45 -1.81
N GLN A 85 1.52 18.54 -2.64
CA GLN A 85 1.84 18.78 -4.05
C GLN A 85 0.65 18.48 -4.98
N GLY A 86 -0.49 18.08 -4.41
CA GLY A 86 -1.70 17.75 -5.15
C GLY A 86 -1.88 16.26 -5.43
N PHE A 87 -1.09 15.37 -4.81
CA PHE A 87 -1.33 13.93 -4.86
C PHE A 87 -2.45 13.50 -3.90
N VAL A 88 -3.28 12.55 -4.31
CA VAL A 88 -4.36 12.00 -3.52
C VAL A 88 -4.45 10.50 -3.74
N VAL A 89 -4.68 9.76 -2.67
CA VAL A 89 -4.99 8.34 -2.75
C VAL A 89 -6.50 8.18 -2.60
N LEU A 90 -7.13 7.39 -3.48
CA LEU A 90 -8.55 7.07 -3.40
C LEU A 90 -8.69 5.56 -3.21
N ALA A 91 -9.15 5.13 -2.03
CA ALA A 91 -9.25 3.71 -1.70
C ALA A 91 -10.69 3.19 -1.79
N PHE A 92 -10.86 2.06 -2.49
CA PHE A 92 -12.15 1.41 -2.73
C PHE A 92 -12.12 -0.02 -2.19
N PRO A 93 -12.70 -0.27 -1.00
CA PRO A 93 -12.80 -1.61 -0.44
C PRO A 93 -13.52 -2.57 -1.39
N CYS A 94 -13.08 -3.84 -1.45
CA CYS A 94 -13.67 -4.86 -2.33
C CYS A 94 -13.50 -6.26 -1.72
N ASN A 95 -14.58 -7.06 -1.74
CA ASN A 95 -14.58 -8.40 -1.14
C ASN A 95 -14.48 -9.55 -2.17
N GLN A 96 -14.24 -9.26 -3.45
CA GLN A 96 -14.22 -10.27 -4.52
C GLN A 96 -13.00 -11.20 -4.48
N PHE A 97 -11.96 -10.85 -3.71
CA PHE A 97 -10.68 -11.54 -3.73
C PHE A 97 -10.48 -12.33 -2.42
N GLY A 98 -10.87 -13.59 -2.44
CA GLY A 98 -10.71 -14.51 -1.31
C GLY A 98 -11.45 -14.09 -0.04
N GLY A 99 -12.49 -13.25 -0.14
CA GLY A 99 -13.27 -12.82 1.00
C GLY A 99 -12.49 -11.98 2.03
N GLN A 100 -11.48 -11.23 1.59
CA GLN A 100 -10.56 -10.47 2.47
C GLN A 100 -11.11 -9.10 2.94
N GLU A 101 -12.35 -8.76 2.57
CA GLU A 101 -13.05 -7.55 3.02
C GLU A 101 -14.52 -7.85 3.43
N PRO A 102 -14.75 -8.81 4.34
CA PRO A 102 -16.09 -9.23 4.75
C PRO A 102 -16.79 -8.18 5.61
N GLY A 103 -16.03 -7.25 6.21
CA GLY A 103 -16.53 -6.27 7.17
C GLY A 103 -17.59 -5.33 6.59
N SER A 104 -18.38 -4.79 7.51
CA SER A 104 -19.27 -3.66 7.31
C SER A 104 -18.48 -2.36 7.12
N PRO A 105 -19.10 -1.31 6.54
CA PRO A 105 -18.45 0.00 6.41
C PRO A 105 -17.91 0.57 7.73
N ALA A 106 -18.63 0.38 8.84
CA ALA A 106 -18.22 0.83 10.16
C ALA A 106 -16.96 0.08 10.67
N GLU A 107 -16.91 -1.23 10.49
CA GLU A 107 -15.75 -2.05 10.87
C GLU A 107 -14.52 -1.70 10.03
N ILE A 108 -14.71 -1.50 8.72
CA ILE A 108 -13.65 -1.07 7.80
C ILE A 108 -13.11 0.29 8.25
N ARG A 109 -13.99 1.25 8.58
CA ARG A 109 -13.58 2.57 9.06
C ARG A 109 -12.80 2.50 10.36
N ALA A 110 -13.31 1.80 11.37
CA ALA A 110 -12.63 1.64 12.65
C ALA A 110 -11.25 0.98 12.49
N PHE A 111 -11.13 0.00 11.59
CA PHE A 111 -9.87 -0.67 11.29
C PHE A 111 -8.84 0.29 10.65
N LEU A 112 -9.29 1.16 9.76
CA LEU A 112 -8.44 2.17 9.10
C LEU A 112 -8.01 3.27 10.07
N ASP A 113 -8.92 3.74 10.91
CA ASP A 113 -8.66 4.76 11.94
C ASP A 113 -7.60 4.29 12.93
N ALA A 114 -7.70 3.04 13.38
CA ALA A 114 -6.69 2.42 14.26
C ALA A 114 -5.29 2.33 13.63
N ARG A 115 -5.16 2.56 12.31
CA ARG A 115 -3.88 2.53 11.57
C ARG A 115 -3.44 3.91 11.07
N GLY A 116 -4.19 4.96 11.38
CA GLY A 116 -3.85 6.33 10.97
C GLY A 116 -3.96 6.56 9.47
N VAL A 117 -4.89 5.89 8.77
CA VAL A 117 -5.14 6.18 7.36
C VAL A 117 -5.82 7.54 7.23
N THR A 118 -5.21 8.46 6.49
CA THR A 118 -5.73 9.84 6.34
C THR A 118 -6.20 10.17 4.93
N PHE A 119 -5.97 9.29 3.95
CA PHE A 119 -6.51 9.47 2.61
C PHE A 119 -7.99 9.03 2.52
N PRO A 120 -8.75 9.56 1.54
CA PRO A 120 -10.14 9.17 1.31
C PRO A 120 -10.32 7.66 1.07
N VAL A 121 -11.30 7.09 1.78
CA VAL A 121 -11.77 5.72 1.59
C VAL A 121 -13.28 5.76 1.34
N PHE A 122 -13.73 5.06 0.29
CA PHE A 122 -15.12 5.06 -0.16
C PHE A 122 -15.88 3.82 0.31
N GLU A 123 -17.15 3.72 -0.08
CA GLU A 123 -17.93 2.52 0.15
C GLU A 123 -17.36 1.30 -0.59
N LYS A 124 -17.75 0.12 -0.10
CA LYS A 124 -17.35 -1.16 -0.70
C LYS A 124 -18.01 -1.33 -2.06
N ILE A 125 -17.23 -1.66 -3.08
CA ILE A 125 -17.71 -1.82 -4.46
C ILE A 125 -17.29 -3.15 -5.08
N GLN A 126 -17.94 -3.51 -6.18
CA GLN A 126 -17.49 -4.59 -7.07
C GLN A 126 -16.58 -4.01 -8.16
N VAL A 127 -15.45 -4.67 -8.43
CA VAL A 127 -14.46 -4.23 -9.42
C VAL A 127 -14.41 -5.15 -10.64
N ASN A 128 -15.05 -6.31 -10.56
CA ASN A 128 -15.20 -7.30 -11.62
C ASN A 128 -16.65 -7.79 -11.73
N GLY A 129 -16.98 -8.43 -12.85
CA GLY A 129 -18.31 -9.01 -13.09
C GLY A 129 -19.34 -8.00 -13.60
N PRO A 130 -20.61 -8.42 -13.74
CA PRO A 130 -21.69 -7.59 -14.28
C PRO A 130 -21.97 -6.36 -13.43
N ASP A 131 -21.79 -6.46 -12.11
CA ASP A 131 -22.03 -5.36 -11.17
C ASP A 131 -20.80 -4.46 -10.97
N THR A 132 -19.80 -4.52 -11.87
CA THR A 132 -18.60 -3.67 -11.78
C THR A 132 -19.00 -2.20 -11.67
N HIS A 133 -18.52 -1.51 -10.65
CA HIS A 133 -18.75 -0.07 -10.48
C HIS A 133 -18.20 0.75 -11.65
N PRO A 134 -18.89 1.80 -12.15
CA PRO A 134 -18.46 2.60 -13.31
C PRO A 134 -17.01 3.10 -13.25
N VAL A 135 -16.52 3.49 -12.07
CA VAL A 135 -15.11 3.87 -11.86
C VAL A 135 -14.16 2.76 -12.31
N TYR A 136 -14.41 1.51 -11.92
CA TYR A 136 -13.57 0.38 -12.33
C TYR A 136 -13.86 -0.08 -13.76
N GLN A 137 -15.04 0.19 -14.33
CA GLN A 137 -15.27 -0.01 -15.76
C GLN A 137 -14.34 0.92 -16.58
N PHE A 138 -14.30 2.20 -16.23
CA PHE A 138 -13.42 3.19 -16.85
C PHE A 138 -11.94 2.81 -16.71
N LEU A 139 -11.48 2.52 -15.48
CA LEU A 139 -10.08 2.19 -15.24
C LEU A 139 -9.62 0.92 -15.95
N LYS A 140 -10.48 -0.10 -16.03
CA LYS A 140 -10.18 -1.35 -16.77
C LYS A 140 -10.16 -1.14 -18.28
N GLY A 141 -10.78 -0.07 -18.79
CA GLY A 141 -10.74 0.31 -20.20
C GLY A 141 -9.38 0.86 -20.66
N TYR A 142 -8.47 1.13 -19.74
CA TYR A 142 -7.11 1.55 -20.07
C TYR A 142 -6.39 0.49 -20.95
N ASN A 143 -5.86 0.93 -22.10
CA ASN A 143 -5.08 0.15 -23.07
C ASN A 143 -5.84 -0.99 -23.80
N ASP A 144 -7.06 -0.70 -24.28
CA ASP A 144 -7.82 -1.47 -25.30
C ASP A 144 -8.05 -2.98 -25.06
N GLY A 145 -8.23 -3.39 -23.81
CA GLY A 145 -9.19 -4.47 -23.56
C GLY A 145 -8.67 -5.91 -23.46
N MET A 146 -7.35 -6.16 -23.50
CA MET A 146 -6.83 -7.54 -23.50
C MET A 146 -6.66 -8.16 -22.09
N LEU A 147 -6.65 -7.35 -21.02
CA LEU A 147 -6.47 -7.80 -19.63
C LEU A 147 -7.39 -7.06 -18.65
N ASN A 148 -8.71 -7.21 -18.81
CA ASN A 148 -9.65 -6.31 -18.15
C ASN A 148 -9.78 -6.59 -16.66
N ALA A 149 -9.94 -7.86 -16.25
CA ALA A 149 -10.23 -8.18 -14.86
C ALA A 149 -9.11 -7.75 -13.90
N ILE A 150 -9.50 -7.17 -12.76
CA ILE A 150 -8.62 -7.00 -11.62
C ILE A 150 -8.31 -8.40 -11.07
N LYS A 151 -7.03 -8.77 -11.00
CA LYS A 151 -6.64 -10.15 -10.65
C LYS A 151 -6.62 -10.41 -9.15
N TRP A 152 -6.35 -9.38 -8.34
CA TRP A 152 -6.24 -9.49 -6.90
C TRP A 152 -6.38 -8.12 -6.23
N ASN A 153 -6.43 -8.14 -4.89
CA ASN A 153 -6.28 -6.96 -4.05
C ASN A 153 -5.02 -6.14 -4.39
N PHE A 154 -5.05 -4.85 -4.12
CA PHE A 154 -3.95 -3.90 -4.33
C PHE A 154 -3.54 -3.64 -5.78
N ALA A 155 -4.42 -3.88 -6.77
CA ALA A 155 -4.21 -3.27 -8.08
C ALA A 155 -4.23 -1.74 -7.95
N LYS A 156 -3.33 -1.06 -8.68
CA LYS A 156 -3.20 0.39 -8.61
C LYS A 156 -3.41 1.02 -9.99
N PHE A 157 -4.01 2.20 -10.01
CA PHE A 157 -4.11 3.03 -11.21
C PHE A 157 -3.63 4.43 -10.89
N LEU A 158 -2.71 4.95 -11.69
CA LEU A 158 -2.32 6.36 -11.66
C LEU A 158 -3.19 7.11 -12.66
N VAL A 159 -3.92 8.10 -12.18
CA VAL A 159 -4.78 8.96 -12.99
C VAL A 159 -4.23 10.38 -12.96
N GLY A 160 -3.99 10.94 -14.14
CA GLY A 160 -3.49 12.29 -14.35
C GLY A 160 -4.49 13.36 -13.91
N ARG A 161 -4.03 14.61 -13.84
CA ARG A 161 -4.88 15.76 -13.47
C ARG A 161 -6.00 16.04 -14.49
N ASP A 162 -5.80 15.60 -15.73
CA ASP A 162 -6.76 15.64 -16.83
C ASP A 162 -7.84 14.53 -16.74
N GLY A 163 -7.75 13.67 -15.73
CA GLY A 163 -8.68 12.55 -15.52
C GLY A 163 -8.37 11.31 -16.38
N ARG A 164 -7.27 11.30 -17.13
CA ARG A 164 -6.86 10.15 -17.94
C ARG A 164 -6.02 9.18 -17.13
N VAL A 165 -6.15 7.89 -17.40
CA VAL A 165 -5.30 6.87 -16.79
C VAL A 165 -3.91 6.95 -17.44
N VAL A 166 -2.89 7.16 -16.61
CA VAL A 166 -1.48 7.22 -17.03
C VAL A 166 -0.86 5.83 -17.00
N SER A 167 -1.13 5.06 -15.95
CA SER A 167 -0.53 3.74 -15.73
C SER A 167 -1.40 2.84 -14.86
N ARG A 168 -1.25 1.53 -15.06
CA ARG A 168 -1.83 0.48 -14.22
C ARG A 168 -0.71 -0.39 -13.63
N TYR A 169 -0.73 -0.61 -12.32
CA TYR A 169 0.27 -1.41 -11.61
C TYR A 169 -0.34 -2.65 -10.98
N LEU A 170 0.47 -3.70 -10.89
CA LEU A 170 0.07 -4.98 -10.36
C LEU A 170 -0.04 -4.94 -8.81
N PRO A 171 -0.80 -5.88 -8.22
CA PRO A 171 -0.83 -6.13 -6.78
C PRO A 171 0.55 -6.14 -6.10
N THR A 172 1.54 -6.72 -6.77
CA THR A 172 2.90 -6.91 -6.28
C THR A 172 3.78 -5.67 -6.40
N THR A 173 3.40 -4.67 -7.18
CA THR A 173 4.16 -3.42 -7.30
C THR A 173 4.08 -2.64 -5.98
N SER A 174 5.24 -2.32 -5.40
CA SER A 174 5.31 -1.57 -4.14
C SER A 174 4.98 -0.08 -4.36
N PRO A 175 4.44 0.63 -3.35
CA PRO A 175 4.24 2.08 -3.44
C PRO A 175 5.52 2.87 -3.73
N SER A 176 6.68 2.41 -3.26
CA SER A 176 7.97 3.04 -3.59
C SER A 176 8.32 2.94 -5.08
N ALA A 177 7.94 1.84 -5.75
CA ALA A 177 8.26 1.61 -7.15
C ALA A 177 7.45 2.50 -8.11
N ILE A 178 6.33 3.05 -7.65
CA ILE A 178 5.47 3.94 -8.45
C ILE A 178 5.69 5.42 -8.12
N GLU A 179 6.57 5.73 -7.16
CA GLU A 179 6.80 7.10 -6.70
C GLU A 179 7.32 8.01 -7.82
N MET A 180 8.21 7.49 -8.67
CA MET A 180 8.76 8.26 -9.77
C MET A 180 7.70 8.64 -10.80
N ASP A 181 6.80 7.72 -11.12
CA ASP A 181 5.69 7.98 -12.05
C ASP A 181 4.72 9.02 -11.47
N ILE A 182 4.48 8.98 -10.15
CA ILE A 182 3.68 10.00 -9.45
C ILE A 182 4.35 11.37 -9.54
N LEU A 183 5.66 11.46 -9.28
CA LEU A 183 6.39 12.72 -9.33
C LEU A 183 6.44 13.30 -10.75
N ALA A 184 6.59 12.46 -11.77
CA ALA A 184 6.50 12.87 -13.17
C ALA A 184 5.10 13.46 -13.48
N ALA A 185 4.03 12.75 -13.12
CA ALA A 185 2.66 13.21 -13.34
C ALA A 185 2.31 14.49 -12.54
N LEU A 186 2.97 14.75 -11.40
CA LEU A 186 2.83 16.01 -10.66
C LEU A 186 3.51 17.19 -11.37
N ALA A 187 4.65 16.95 -12.04
CA ALA A 187 5.43 17.96 -12.74
C ALA A 187 4.80 18.38 -14.09
N GLU A 188 4.20 17.44 -14.82
CA GLU A 188 3.52 17.73 -16.10
C GLU A 188 2.39 18.75 -15.95
N GLY A 189 1.72 18.80 -14.79
CA GLY A 189 0.64 19.74 -14.51
C GLY A 189 1.07 21.12 -13.98
N SER A 190 2.37 21.43 -13.89
CA SER A 190 2.86 22.77 -13.49
C SER A 190 3.24 23.69 -14.66
N GLU A 191 3.41 23.14 -15.86
CA GLU A 191 3.89 23.89 -17.04
C GLU A 191 2.81 24.80 -17.68
N GLU A 192 1.50 24.51 -17.50
CA GLU A 192 0.42 25.30 -18.12
C GLU A 192 0.17 26.70 -17.50
N LYS A 193 0.95 27.13 -16.50
CA LYS A 193 0.78 28.45 -15.86
C LYS A 193 1.65 29.58 -16.42
N GLY A 194 2.28 29.37 -17.58
CA GLY A 194 3.19 30.34 -18.19
C GLY A 194 2.88 30.61 -19.66
N GLU A 195 1.67 31.09 -19.99
CA GLU A 195 1.44 31.75 -21.28
C GLU A 195 0.54 32.98 -21.09
N LEU A 196 1.01 34.09 -21.67
CA LEU A 196 0.66 35.49 -21.39
C LEU A 196 -0.79 35.89 -21.70
#